data_AF-A0AA36B581-F1
#
_entry.id   AF-A0AA36B581-F1
#
_cell.length_a   1.000
_cell.length_b   1.000
_cell.length_c   1.000
_cell.angle_alpha   90.00
_cell.angle_beta   90.00
_cell.angle_gamma   90.00
#
_symmetry.space_group_name_H-M   'P 1'
#
loop_
_entity.id
_entity.type
_entity.pdbx_description
1 polymer ?
#
loop_
_entity_poly.entity_id
_entity_poly.type
_entity_poly.pdbx_seq_one_letter_code
_entity_poly.pdbx_strand_id
1 'polypeptide(L)'
;MGEKVGRLENVIGWYHSHPGYGCWLSGIDVSTQMLNQQFQEPFVAIVVDPVRTISAGKVNMGAFRTYPKGYRPADEGPSEYQSIPLNKIEDFGVHCKQYYSLDVSYFKSSLDRKLLESLWNKYWVNTLSSSSFLANAEYTTGQIFDLSEKLEQSEAQLGRCGFMLGMDAFEKKSEDKLSKATKDGCKTTIEAIHGLMSQVIKDWLFNHVHVGDRNESATLAIDQAKPGTSDVAMVVDEEKMST
;
A
#
# COMPACT_ATOMS: atom_id res chain seq x y z
N MET A 1 -24.20 -26.51 -11.13
CA MET A 1 -24.36 -26.45 -9.65
C MET A 1 -24.92 -25.09 -9.18
N GLY A 2 -24.55 -23.97 -9.81
CA GLY A 2 -25.13 -22.65 -9.55
C GLY A 2 -26.65 -22.56 -9.78
N GLU A 3 -27.15 -23.14 -10.88
CA GLU A 3 -28.59 -23.14 -11.19
C GLU A 3 -29.45 -23.79 -10.10
N LYS A 4 -28.93 -24.84 -9.45
CA LYS A 4 -29.62 -25.55 -8.36
C LYS A 4 -29.81 -24.69 -7.11
N VAL A 5 -29.07 -23.58 -6.99
CA VAL A 5 -29.17 -22.62 -5.89
C VAL A 5 -29.65 -21.24 -6.37
N GLY A 6 -30.21 -21.16 -7.58
CA GLY A 6 -30.80 -19.94 -8.13
C GLY A 6 -29.80 -18.92 -8.71
N ARG A 7 -28.53 -19.31 -8.97
CA ARG A 7 -27.59 -18.48 -9.72
C ARG A 7 -27.76 -18.72 -11.21
N LEU A 8 -28.22 -17.70 -11.93
CA LEU A 8 -28.52 -17.75 -13.36
C LEU A 8 -27.39 -17.18 -14.22
N GLU A 9 -26.39 -16.57 -13.59
CA GLU A 9 -25.27 -15.91 -14.25
C GLU A 9 -24.30 -16.94 -14.85
N ASN A 10 -23.92 -16.70 -16.11
CA ASN A 10 -22.90 -17.47 -16.80
C ASN A 10 -21.49 -16.98 -16.43
N VAL A 11 -20.48 -17.78 -16.77
CA VAL A 11 -19.09 -17.37 -16.67
C VAL A 11 -18.83 -16.24 -17.67
N ILE A 12 -18.28 -15.12 -17.19
CA ILE A 12 -17.97 -13.92 -17.99
C ILE A 12 -16.48 -13.57 -17.99
N GLY A 13 -15.65 -14.36 -17.28
CA GLY A 13 -14.25 -14.04 -17.07
C GLY A 13 -13.58 -14.89 -16.02
N TRP A 14 -12.35 -14.52 -15.70
CA TRP A 14 -11.51 -15.13 -14.67
C TRP A 14 -10.73 -14.04 -13.93
N TYR A 15 -10.27 -14.36 -12.73
CA TYR A 15 -9.42 -13.47 -11.96
C TYR A 15 -8.25 -14.22 -11.34
N HIS A 16 -7.13 -13.54 -11.18
CA HIS A 16 -5.96 -14.04 -10.47
C HIS A 16 -5.22 -12.92 -9.75
N SER A 17 -4.24 -13.29 -8.94
CA SER A 17 -3.50 -12.34 -8.12
C SER A 17 -2.05 -12.20 -8.58
N HIS A 18 -1.55 -10.97 -8.59
CA HIS A 18 -0.14 -10.62 -8.79
C HIS A 18 0.40 -9.96 -7.51
N PRO A 19 0.91 -10.73 -6.52
CA PRO A 19 1.32 -10.15 -5.25
C PRO A 19 2.61 -9.33 -5.37
N GLY A 20 2.51 -8.01 -5.26
CA GLY A 20 3.66 -7.10 -5.13
C GLY A 20 4.27 -6.59 -6.44
N TYR A 21 3.77 -7.00 -7.61
CA TYR A 21 4.32 -6.61 -8.91
C TYR A 21 3.32 -5.95 -9.87
N GLY A 22 2.16 -5.50 -9.36
CA GLY A 22 1.21 -4.69 -10.10
C GLY A 22 0.23 -5.51 -10.95
N CYS A 23 -0.77 -4.81 -11.48
CA CYS A 23 -1.85 -5.41 -12.27
C CYS A 23 -1.52 -5.29 -13.77
N TRP A 24 -1.22 -6.41 -14.39
CA TRP A 24 -0.91 -6.54 -15.83
C TRP A 24 -1.00 -8.01 -16.23
N LEU A 25 -1.00 -8.32 -17.52
CA LEU A 25 -1.02 -9.71 -18.00
C LEU A 25 0.38 -10.16 -18.45
N SER A 26 0.88 -11.26 -17.85
CA SER A 26 2.09 -11.97 -18.31
C SER A 26 1.87 -12.69 -19.63
N GLY A 27 2.92 -13.22 -20.25
CA GLY A 27 2.78 -14.04 -21.48
C GLY A 27 1.86 -15.27 -21.29
N ILE A 28 1.85 -15.87 -20.10
CA ILE A 28 0.96 -16.99 -19.74
C ILE A 28 -0.49 -16.49 -19.63
N ASP A 29 -0.70 -15.34 -18.98
CA ASP A 29 -2.03 -14.76 -18.82
C ASP A 29 -2.62 -14.33 -20.16
N VAL A 30 -1.82 -13.72 -21.03
CA VAL A 30 -2.24 -13.35 -22.38
C VAL A 30 -2.65 -14.58 -23.18
N SER A 31 -1.85 -15.64 -23.15
CA SER A 31 -2.17 -16.89 -23.86
C SER A 31 -3.47 -17.52 -23.35
N THR A 32 -3.65 -17.52 -22.02
CA THR A 32 -4.87 -18.03 -21.35
C THR A 32 -6.09 -17.18 -21.72
N GLN A 33 -5.97 -15.85 -21.66
CA GLN A 33 -7.05 -14.93 -21.98
C GLN A 33 -7.44 -14.98 -23.46
N MET A 34 -6.47 -15.12 -24.37
CA MET A 34 -6.75 -15.32 -25.80
C MET A 34 -7.53 -16.61 -26.05
N LEU A 35 -7.15 -17.70 -25.39
CA LEU A 35 -7.86 -18.98 -25.49
C LEU A 35 -9.31 -18.84 -25.00
N ASN A 36 -9.50 -18.21 -23.84
CA ASN A 36 -10.84 -18.02 -23.28
C ASN A 36 -11.71 -17.10 -24.14
N GLN A 37 -11.17 -15.97 -24.63
CA GLN A 37 -11.88 -15.09 -25.57
C GLN A 37 -12.20 -15.79 -26.91
N GLN A 38 -11.41 -16.78 -27.33
CA GLN A 38 -11.69 -17.51 -28.57
C GLN A 38 -12.90 -18.46 -28.45
N PHE A 39 -13.11 -19.07 -27.28
CA PHE A 39 -14.12 -20.13 -27.10
C PHE A 39 -15.30 -19.74 -26.21
N GLN A 40 -15.18 -18.70 -25.39
CA GLN A 40 -16.17 -18.30 -24.38
C GLN A 40 -16.44 -16.78 -24.42
N GLU A 41 -16.45 -16.18 -25.60
CA GLU A 41 -16.74 -14.76 -25.74
C GLU A 41 -18.18 -14.42 -25.28
N PRO A 42 -18.41 -13.36 -24.49
CA PRO A 42 -17.44 -12.39 -23.97
C PRO A 42 -16.66 -12.86 -22.72
N PHE A 43 -15.33 -12.63 -22.71
CA PHE A 43 -14.48 -12.98 -21.57
C PHE A 43 -13.55 -11.84 -21.09
N VAL A 44 -13.39 -11.66 -19.78
CA VAL A 44 -12.47 -10.66 -19.17
C VAL A 44 -11.47 -11.30 -18.20
N ALA A 45 -10.25 -10.78 -18.16
CA ALA A 45 -9.24 -11.13 -17.15
C ALA A 45 -9.16 -10.02 -16.09
N ILE A 46 -9.26 -10.37 -14.82
CA ILE A 46 -9.09 -9.42 -13.70
C ILE A 46 -7.81 -9.80 -12.94
N VAL A 47 -6.93 -8.81 -12.73
CA VAL A 47 -5.73 -8.97 -11.92
C VAL A 47 -5.87 -8.16 -10.64
N VAL A 48 -5.54 -8.76 -9.50
CA VAL A 48 -5.56 -8.08 -8.19
C VAL A 48 -4.18 -8.15 -7.56
N ASP A 49 -3.67 -7.02 -7.06
CA ASP A 49 -2.45 -6.99 -6.24
C ASP A 49 -2.82 -6.76 -4.76
N PRO A 50 -2.95 -7.83 -3.96
CA PRO A 50 -3.34 -7.70 -2.56
C PRO A 50 -2.26 -7.00 -1.73
N VAL A 51 -0.99 -7.18 -2.06
CA VAL A 51 0.14 -6.60 -1.32
C VAL A 51 0.17 -5.09 -1.52
N ARG A 52 0.06 -4.63 -2.78
CA ARG A 52 -0.04 -3.18 -3.08
C ARG A 52 -1.32 -2.56 -2.57
N THR A 53 -2.41 -3.33 -2.50
CA THR A 53 -3.66 -2.85 -1.91
C THR A 53 -3.49 -2.46 -0.45
N ILE A 54 -2.82 -3.29 0.34
CA ILE A 54 -2.55 -3.00 1.75
C ILE A 54 -1.56 -1.85 1.88
N SER A 55 -0.51 -1.80 1.05
CA SER A 55 0.53 -0.76 1.13
C SER A 55 0.00 0.63 0.77
N ALA A 56 -0.74 0.73 -0.34
CA ALA A 56 -1.28 2.00 -0.83
C ALA A 56 -2.57 2.43 -0.12
N GLY A 57 -3.23 1.54 0.64
CA GLY A 57 -4.54 1.80 1.25
C GLY A 57 -5.68 1.96 0.24
N LYS A 58 -5.47 1.51 -1.01
CA LYS A 58 -6.42 1.59 -2.12
C LYS A 58 -6.42 0.27 -2.88
N VAL A 59 -7.60 -0.23 -3.24
CA VAL A 59 -7.75 -1.46 -4.04
C VAL A 59 -6.95 -1.34 -5.33
N ASN A 60 -5.95 -2.22 -5.48
CA ASN A 60 -5.12 -2.33 -6.68
C ASN A 60 -5.66 -3.48 -7.52
N MET A 61 -6.42 -3.13 -8.56
CA MET A 61 -7.11 -4.05 -9.44
C MET A 61 -7.11 -3.50 -10.86
N GLY A 62 -6.89 -4.37 -11.85
CA GLY A 62 -7.04 -4.05 -13.25
C GLY A 62 -7.91 -5.08 -13.97
N ALA A 63 -8.67 -4.64 -14.97
CA ALA A 63 -9.44 -5.50 -15.85
C ALA A 63 -8.90 -5.37 -17.27
N PHE A 64 -8.68 -6.50 -17.94
CA PHE A 64 -7.95 -6.54 -19.20
C PHE A 64 -8.63 -7.45 -20.22
N ARG A 65 -8.45 -7.09 -21.49
CA ARG A 65 -8.81 -7.92 -22.64
C ARG A 65 -7.66 -7.93 -23.64
N THR A 66 -7.46 -9.07 -24.30
CA THR A 66 -6.41 -9.24 -25.31
C THR A 66 -6.92 -8.81 -26.68
N TYR A 67 -6.01 -8.26 -27.48
CA TYR A 67 -6.29 -7.97 -28.89
C TYR A 67 -6.37 -9.26 -29.71
N PRO A 68 -7.23 -9.32 -30.75
CA PRO A 68 -7.26 -10.45 -31.66
C PRO A 68 -5.92 -10.67 -32.38
N LYS A 69 -5.64 -11.93 -32.77
CA LYS A 69 -4.44 -12.25 -33.54
C LYS A 69 -4.38 -11.42 -34.83
N GLY A 70 -3.25 -10.75 -35.06
CA GLY A 70 -3.02 -9.93 -36.25
C GLY A 70 -3.46 -8.47 -36.12
N TYR A 71 -4.20 -8.11 -35.06
CA TYR A 71 -4.48 -6.71 -34.75
C TYR A 71 -3.24 -6.04 -34.15
N ARG A 72 -2.89 -4.86 -34.64
CA ARG A 72 -1.88 -4.00 -34.04
C ARG A 72 -2.56 -2.71 -33.58
N PRO A 73 -2.52 -2.38 -32.28
CA PRO A 73 -3.01 -1.08 -31.83
C PRO A 73 -2.20 0.04 -32.49
N ALA A 74 -2.78 1.23 -32.61
CA ALA A 74 -1.99 2.44 -32.81
C ALA A 74 -0.93 2.51 -31.70
N ASP A 75 0.25 3.07 -31.97
CA ASP A 75 1.40 3.07 -31.04
C ASP A 75 1.13 3.98 -29.82
N GLU A 76 0.17 3.57 -28.99
CA GLU A 76 -0.13 4.12 -27.69
C GLU A 76 0.71 3.34 -26.68
N GLY A 77 1.49 4.08 -25.90
CA GLY A 77 2.24 3.51 -24.78
C GLY A 77 1.30 2.91 -23.72
N PRO A 78 1.86 2.25 -22.69
CA PRO A 78 1.06 1.77 -21.57
C PRO A 78 0.20 2.90 -20.99
N SER A 79 -1.10 2.63 -20.80
CA SER A 79 -2.08 3.63 -20.35
C SER A 79 -1.77 4.23 -18.98
N GLU A 80 -0.98 3.56 -18.14
CA GLU A 80 -0.59 4.05 -16.81
C GLU A 80 0.78 3.48 -16.39
N TYR A 81 1.65 4.32 -15.82
CA TYR A 81 2.94 3.87 -15.30
C TYR A 81 2.74 3.16 -13.96
N GLN A 82 3.30 1.96 -13.85
CA GLN A 82 3.40 1.21 -12.61
C GLN A 82 4.82 0.73 -12.36
N SER A 83 5.23 0.74 -11.10
CA SER A 83 6.53 0.19 -10.68
C SER A 83 6.51 -1.32 -10.89
N ILE A 84 7.28 -1.84 -11.83
CA ILE A 84 7.45 -3.28 -12.07
C ILE A 84 8.83 -3.70 -11.56
N PRO A 85 8.93 -4.77 -10.76
CA PRO A 85 10.21 -5.33 -10.35
C PRO A 85 11.08 -5.76 -11.54
N LEU A 86 12.39 -5.67 -11.42
CA LEU A 86 13.35 -5.96 -12.50
C LEU A 86 13.18 -7.39 -13.04
N ASN A 87 12.94 -8.37 -12.18
CA ASN A 87 12.73 -9.76 -12.57
C ASN A 87 11.42 -10.01 -13.37
N LYS A 88 10.56 -8.99 -13.53
CA LYS A 88 9.29 -9.06 -14.27
C LYS A 88 9.21 -8.06 -15.42
N ILE A 89 10.14 -7.11 -15.50
CA ILE A 89 10.05 -5.99 -16.46
C ILE A 89 10.18 -6.43 -17.92
N GLU A 90 10.94 -7.51 -18.19
CA GLU A 90 11.10 -8.05 -19.53
C GLU A 90 9.80 -8.67 -20.06
N ASP A 91 9.18 -9.56 -19.27
CA ASP A 91 7.90 -10.20 -19.60
C ASP A 91 6.80 -9.15 -19.79
N PHE A 92 6.73 -8.16 -18.89
CA PHE A 92 5.83 -7.02 -19.06
C PHE A 92 6.09 -6.27 -20.39
N GLY A 93 7.36 -5.95 -20.70
CA GLY A 93 7.73 -5.19 -21.89
C GLY A 93 7.40 -5.89 -23.22
N VAL A 94 7.43 -7.23 -23.25
CA VAL A 94 7.11 -8.02 -24.45
C VAL A 94 5.59 -8.09 -24.68
N HIS A 95 4.80 -8.18 -23.61
CA HIS A 95 3.38 -8.49 -23.70
C HIS A 95 2.45 -7.29 -23.48
N CYS A 96 2.92 -6.15 -22.99
CA CYS A 96 2.08 -4.98 -22.67
C CYS A 96 1.29 -4.40 -23.86
N LYS A 97 1.73 -4.64 -25.10
CA LYS A 97 1.03 -4.21 -26.32
C LYS A 97 -0.02 -5.21 -26.83
N GLN A 98 -0.17 -6.36 -26.16
CA GLN A 98 -1.07 -7.45 -26.60
C GLN A 98 -2.45 -7.40 -25.94
N TYR A 99 -2.64 -6.48 -25.00
CA TYR A 99 -3.90 -6.26 -24.28
C TYR A 99 -4.14 -4.78 -24.02
N TYR A 100 -5.35 -4.45 -23.61
CA TYR A 100 -5.74 -3.13 -23.16
C TYR A 100 -6.46 -3.21 -21.82
N SER A 101 -6.38 -2.13 -21.05
CA SER A 101 -7.11 -1.99 -19.79
C SER A 101 -8.53 -1.53 -20.06
N LEU A 102 -9.46 -2.01 -19.23
CA LEU A 102 -10.83 -1.55 -19.16
C LEU A 102 -10.99 -0.63 -17.95
N ASP A 103 -11.89 0.34 -18.05
CA ASP A 103 -12.29 1.16 -16.90
C ASP A 103 -13.08 0.32 -15.91
N VAL A 104 -12.60 0.28 -14.67
CA VAL A 104 -13.24 -0.45 -13.57
C VAL A 104 -14.14 0.50 -12.79
N SER A 105 -15.41 0.14 -12.67
CA SER A 105 -16.36 0.82 -11.79
C SER A 105 -16.98 -0.17 -10.81
N TYR A 106 -17.39 0.34 -9.65
CA TYR A 106 -18.00 -0.47 -8.59
C TYR A 106 -19.47 -0.08 -8.45
N PHE A 107 -20.32 -1.07 -8.21
CA PHE A 107 -21.71 -0.86 -7.86
C PHE A 107 -22.04 -1.63 -6.58
N LYS A 108 -23.08 -1.17 -5.89
CA LYS A 108 -23.64 -1.82 -4.71
C LYS A 108 -25.14 -1.69 -4.73
N SER A 109 -25.86 -2.69 -4.22
CA SER A 109 -27.32 -2.59 -4.12
C SER A 109 -27.74 -1.59 -3.04
N SER A 110 -29.03 -1.23 -3.04
CA SER A 110 -29.61 -0.38 -2.00
C SER A 110 -29.54 -1.03 -0.61
N LEU A 111 -29.61 -2.36 -0.54
CA LEU A 111 -29.46 -3.12 0.69
C LEU A 111 -27.99 -3.18 1.14
N ASP A 112 -27.06 -3.46 0.23
CA ASP A 112 -25.62 -3.52 0.56
C ASP A 112 -25.15 -2.21 1.18
N ARG A 113 -25.61 -1.08 0.64
CA ARG A 113 -25.29 0.24 1.19
C ARG A 113 -25.71 0.34 2.67
N LYS A 114 -26.94 -0.05 3.01
CA LYS A 114 -27.46 0.00 4.39
C LYS A 114 -26.71 -0.97 5.31
N LEU A 115 -26.38 -2.15 4.80
CA LEU A 115 -25.63 -3.17 5.56
C LEU A 115 -24.20 -2.71 5.84
N LEU A 116 -23.49 -2.17 4.85
CA LEU A 116 -22.12 -1.66 5.01
C LEU A 116 -22.07 -0.47 5.98
N GLU A 117 -23.06 0.42 5.93
CA GLU A 117 -23.21 1.53 6.88
C GLU A 117 -23.44 1.01 8.31
N SER A 118 -24.27 -0.02 8.48
CA SER A 118 -24.50 -0.66 9.79
C SER A 118 -23.27 -1.42 10.29
N LEU A 119 -22.51 -2.05 9.39
CA LEU A 119 -21.24 -2.73 9.71
C LEU A 119 -20.18 -1.74 10.19
N TRP A 120 -20.13 -0.54 9.60
CA TRP A 120 -19.19 0.51 10.00
C TRP A 120 -19.31 0.88 11.48
N ASN A 121 -20.53 0.87 12.02
CA ASN A 121 -20.79 1.11 13.46
C ASN A 121 -20.05 0.13 14.40
N LYS A 122 -19.65 -1.04 13.89
CA LYS A 122 -18.86 -2.03 14.65
C LYS A 122 -17.41 -2.14 14.18
N TYR A 123 -17.14 -1.89 12.89
CA TYR A 123 -15.83 -2.15 12.27
C TYR A 123 -14.88 -0.95 12.27
N TRP A 124 -15.32 0.26 12.63
CA TRP A 124 -14.47 1.47 12.64
C TRP A 124 -13.20 1.30 13.49
N VAL A 125 -13.26 0.52 14.57
CA VAL A 125 -12.12 0.24 15.46
C VAL A 125 -10.97 -0.41 14.69
N ASN A 126 -11.26 -1.26 13.70
CA ASN A 126 -10.24 -1.93 12.90
C ASN A 126 -9.42 -0.93 12.06
N THR A 127 -10.04 0.16 11.60
CA THR A 127 -9.32 1.22 10.90
C THR A 127 -8.31 1.90 11.81
N LEU A 128 -8.67 2.15 13.08
CA LEU A 128 -7.79 2.78 14.06
C LEU A 128 -6.80 1.83 14.73
N SER A 129 -7.00 0.52 14.67
CA SER A 129 -6.05 -0.46 15.22
C SER A 129 -5.06 -0.98 14.18
N SER A 130 -5.37 -0.84 12.88
CA SER A 130 -4.53 -1.33 11.80
C SER A 130 -3.16 -0.63 11.72
N SER A 131 -2.16 -1.37 11.24
CA SER A 131 -0.79 -0.89 11.02
C SER A 131 -0.25 -1.44 9.70
N SER A 132 -0.49 -0.72 8.60
CA SER A 132 0.01 -1.11 7.26
C SER A 132 1.53 -1.21 7.20
N PHE A 133 2.24 -0.39 7.98
CA PHE A 133 3.70 -0.37 8.06
C PHE A 133 4.30 -1.72 8.48
N LEU A 134 3.70 -2.37 9.48
CA LEU A 134 4.17 -3.69 9.95
C LEU A 134 3.67 -4.82 9.03
N ALA A 135 2.42 -4.73 8.57
CA ALA A 135 1.80 -5.77 7.75
C ALA A 135 2.53 -6.00 6.41
N ASN A 136 3.15 -4.95 5.84
CA ASN A 136 3.86 -5.02 4.55
C ASN A 136 5.36 -4.75 4.66
N ALA A 137 5.97 -5.01 5.81
CA ALA A 137 7.40 -4.75 6.04
C ALA A 137 8.30 -5.49 5.04
N GLU A 138 7.98 -6.75 4.73
CA GLU A 138 8.71 -7.57 3.76
C GLU A 138 8.61 -7.00 2.34
N TYR A 139 7.40 -6.61 1.91
CA TYR A 139 7.20 -5.97 0.61
C TYR A 139 7.99 -4.67 0.49
N THR A 140 7.94 -3.82 1.51
CA THR A 140 8.65 -2.53 1.51
C THR A 140 10.16 -2.74 1.41
N THR A 141 10.70 -3.68 2.18
CA THR A 141 12.11 -4.08 2.10
C THR A 141 12.47 -4.62 0.72
N GLY A 142 11.62 -5.45 0.13
CA GLY A 142 11.80 -5.97 -1.23
C GLY A 142 11.80 -4.87 -2.30
N GLN A 143 10.94 -3.85 -2.17
CA GLN A 143 10.96 -2.69 -3.07
C GLN A 143 12.25 -1.87 -2.94
N ILE A 144 12.83 -1.78 -1.73
CA ILE A 144 14.13 -1.11 -1.52
C ILE A 144 15.26 -1.88 -2.20
N PHE A 145 15.28 -3.21 -2.11
CA PHE A 145 16.26 -4.04 -2.83
C PHE A 145 16.14 -3.87 -4.35
N ASP A 146 14.92 -3.96 -4.90
CA ASP A 146 14.67 -3.76 -6.33
C ASP A 146 15.06 -2.33 -6.79
N LEU A 147 14.77 -1.32 -5.98
CA LEU A 147 15.18 0.06 -6.25
C LEU A 147 16.71 0.20 -6.25
N SER A 148 17.41 -0.45 -5.33
CA SER A 148 18.89 -0.46 -5.29
C SER A 148 19.46 -1.00 -6.59
N GLU A 149 18.96 -2.13 -7.07
CA GLU A 149 19.40 -2.72 -8.34
C GLU A 149 19.07 -1.80 -9.55
N LYS A 150 17.90 -1.15 -9.55
CA LYS A 150 17.53 -0.17 -10.59
C LYS A 150 18.45 1.05 -10.62
N LEU A 151 18.88 1.51 -9.44
CA LEU A 151 19.84 2.61 -9.32
C LEU A 151 21.23 2.20 -9.82
N GLU A 152 21.71 0.99 -9.48
CA GLU A 152 22.98 0.46 -10.00
C GLU A 152 22.97 0.34 -11.53
N GLN A 153 21.87 -0.14 -12.12
CA GLN A 153 21.71 -0.17 -13.59
C GLN A 153 21.68 1.22 -14.22
N SER A 154 21.15 2.21 -13.52
CA SER A 154 21.12 3.62 -13.97
C SER A 154 22.51 4.24 -13.91
N GLU A 155 23.27 3.98 -12.85
CA GLU A 155 24.66 4.41 -12.70
C GLU A 155 25.57 3.79 -13.77
N ALA A 156 25.47 2.49 -14.01
CA ALA A 156 26.24 1.80 -15.03
C ALA A 156 25.99 2.36 -16.44
N GLN A 157 24.77 2.85 -16.71
CA GLN A 157 24.42 3.51 -17.96
C GLN A 157 25.06 4.90 -18.07
N LEU A 158 25.06 5.68 -17.00
CA LEU A 158 25.72 7.01 -16.97
C LEU A 158 27.25 6.89 -17.10
N GLY A 159 27.86 5.90 -16.44
CA GLY A 159 29.31 5.65 -16.51
C GLY A 159 29.81 5.27 -17.90
N ARG A 160 28.97 4.61 -18.73
CA ARG A 160 29.29 4.30 -20.14
C ARG A 160 29.06 5.48 -21.10
N CYS A 161 28.18 6.43 -20.75
CA CYS A 161 27.89 7.61 -21.59
C CYS A 161 28.98 8.69 -21.51
N GLY A 162 29.84 8.69 -20.48
CA GLY A 162 30.91 9.69 -20.32
C GLY A 162 32.04 9.65 -21.36
N PHE A 163 32.04 8.70 -22.31
CA PHE A 163 33.17 8.47 -23.22
C PHE A 163 32.85 8.46 -24.72
N MET A 164 31.61 8.71 -25.16
CA MET A 164 31.23 8.58 -26.58
C MET A 164 30.41 9.78 -27.08
N LEU A 165 31.07 10.63 -27.86
CA LEU A 165 30.50 11.74 -28.65
C LEU A 165 29.38 11.23 -29.58
N GLY A 166 28.12 11.59 -29.30
CA GLY A 166 26.95 11.33 -30.16
C GLY A 166 25.62 11.47 -29.40
N MET A 167 25.10 12.70 -29.28
CA MET A 167 24.30 13.14 -28.13
C MET A 167 22.78 12.88 -28.18
N ASP A 168 22.10 12.84 -29.33
CA ASP A 168 20.63 13.06 -29.30
C ASP A 168 19.73 11.83 -29.07
N ALA A 169 20.13 10.62 -29.44
CA ALA A 169 19.25 9.44 -29.36
C ALA A 169 19.42 8.62 -28.08
N PHE A 170 20.56 8.78 -27.38
CA PHE A 170 20.92 7.96 -26.23
C PHE A 170 20.71 8.68 -24.89
N GLU A 171 20.82 10.01 -24.84
CA GLU A 171 20.46 10.83 -23.67
C GLU A 171 19.00 10.62 -23.25
N LYS A 172 18.09 10.54 -24.23
CA LYS A 172 16.66 10.28 -24.00
C LYS A 172 16.39 8.92 -23.33
N LYS A 173 17.28 7.93 -23.51
CA LYS A 173 17.19 6.61 -22.86
C LYS A 173 17.86 6.58 -21.47
N SER A 174 18.85 7.44 -21.19
CA SER A 174 19.49 7.53 -19.88
C SER A 174 18.67 8.33 -18.88
N GLU A 175 18.04 9.41 -19.32
CA GLU A 175 17.14 10.23 -18.51
C GLU A 175 15.89 9.43 -18.08
N ASP A 176 15.48 8.46 -18.90
CA ASP A 176 14.30 7.62 -18.67
C ASP A 176 14.48 6.57 -17.55
N LYS A 177 15.66 5.94 -17.41
CA LYS A 177 15.85 4.93 -16.34
C LYS A 177 15.99 5.55 -14.96
N LEU A 178 16.81 6.61 -14.85
CA LEU A 178 16.99 7.30 -13.58
C LEU A 178 15.67 7.94 -13.13
N SER A 179 14.93 8.58 -14.03
CA SER A 179 13.61 9.16 -13.69
C SER A 179 12.59 8.09 -13.27
N LYS A 180 12.60 6.90 -13.87
CA LYS A 180 11.80 5.74 -13.40
C LYS A 180 12.21 5.30 -12.00
N ALA A 181 13.51 5.15 -11.73
CA ALA A 181 14.01 4.81 -10.41
C ALA A 181 13.65 5.89 -9.37
N THR A 182 13.70 7.18 -9.73
CA THR A 182 13.24 8.27 -8.86
C THR A 182 11.74 8.15 -8.55
N LYS A 183 10.89 7.84 -9.54
CA LYS A 183 9.45 7.61 -9.32
C LYS A 183 9.20 6.43 -8.39
N ASP A 184 9.92 5.33 -8.58
CA ASP A 184 9.85 4.13 -7.73
C ASP A 184 10.26 4.45 -6.28
N GLY A 185 11.34 5.20 -6.11
CA GLY A 185 11.80 5.70 -4.80
C GLY A 185 10.77 6.59 -4.12
N CYS A 186 10.27 7.61 -4.81
CA CYS A 186 9.23 8.51 -4.28
C CYS A 186 7.98 7.73 -3.84
N LYS A 187 7.52 6.77 -4.66
CA LYS A 187 6.36 5.93 -4.32
C LYS A 187 6.58 5.16 -3.03
N THR A 188 7.71 4.46 -2.92
CA THR A 188 8.07 3.66 -1.73
C THR A 188 8.13 4.54 -0.47
N THR A 189 8.73 5.73 -0.58
CA THR A 189 8.80 6.70 0.52
C THR A 189 7.42 7.19 0.94
N ILE A 190 6.54 7.53 0.00
CA ILE A 190 5.18 8.00 0.30
C ILE A 190 4.38 6.93 1.05
N GLU A 191 4.44 5.66 0.61
CA GLU A 191 3.76 4.55 1.28
C GLU A 191 4.28 4.35 2.73
N ALA A 192 5.59 4.44 2.93
CA ALA A 192 6.20 4.37 4.27
C ALA A 192 5.75 5.54 5.17
N ILE A 193 5.72 6.77 4.64
CA ILE A 193 5.27 7.96 5.37
C ILE A 193 3.79 7.82 5.77
N HIS A 194 2.91 7.37 4.87
CA HIS A 194 1.51 7.13 5.22
C HIS A 194 1.34 6.12 6.36
N GLY A 195 2.13 5.04 6.34
CA GLY A 195 2.18 4.06 7.43
C GLY A 195 2.60 4.68 8.77
N LEU A 196 3.64 5.53 8.75
CA LEU A 196 4.12 6.25 9.94
C LEU A 196 3.12 7.29 10.45
N MET A 197 2.51 8.08 9.56
CA MET A 197 1.47 9.05 9.90
C MET A 197 0.31 8.40 10.67
N SER A 198 -0.12 7.20 10.24
CA SER A 198 -1.14 6.43 10.97
C SER A 198 -0.69 6.11 12.41
N GLN A 199 0.57 5.76 12.64
CA GLN A 199 1.08 5.53 14.00
C GLN A 199 1.11 6.80 14.84
N VAL A 200 1.56 7.92 14.28
CA VAL A 200 1.62 9.22 14.98
C VAL A 200 0.22 9.67 15.39
N ILE A 201 -0.77 9.53 14.50
CA ILE A 201 -2.17 9.87 14.81
C ILE A 201 -2.68 9.01 15.98
N LYS A 202 -2.40 7.70 15.96
CA LYS A 202 -2.82 6.79 17.04
C LYS A 202 -2.15 7.14 18.37
N ASP A 203 -0.85 7.42 18.34
CA ASP A 203 -0.12 7.86 19.53
C ASP A 203 -0.76 9.12 20.12
N TRP A 204 -1.01 10.13 19.29
CA TRP A 204 -1.63 11.38 19.74
C TRP A 204 -3.03 11.19 20.31
N LEU A 205 -3.87 10.38 19.65
CA LEU A 205 -5.24 10.12 20.08
C LEU A 205 -5.34 9.33 21.39
N PHE A 206 -4.45 8.37 21.62
CA PHE A 206 -4.60 7.39 22.71
C PHE A 206 -3.59 7.55 23.84
N ASN A 207 -2.39 8.07 23.58
CA ASN A 207 -1.30 8.11 24.56
C ASN A 207 -1.07 9.50 25.18
N HIS A 208 -1.53 10.59 24.55
CA HIS A 208 -1.30 11.97 25.02
C HIS A 208 -2.46 12.61 25.81
N VAL A 209 -3.49 11.84 26.15
CA VAL A 209 -4.71 12.34 26.83
C VAL A 209 -4.46 12.86 28.25
N HIS A 210 -3.39 12.44 28.93
CA HIS A 210 -3.10 12.78 30.34
C HIS A 210 -1.93 13.76 30.55
N VAL A 211 -1.55 14.54 29.54
CA VAL A 211 -0.50 15.57 29.68
C VAL A 211 -1.06 16.90 30.22
N GLY A 212 -2.38 17.15 30.09
CA GLY A 212 -3.04 18.35 30.61
C GLY A 212 -3.34 18.33 32.12
N ASP A 213 -3.78 17.19 32.68
CA ASP A 213 -4.27 17.11 34.07
C ASP A 213 -3.17 17.08 35.14
N ARG A 214 -1.92 16.78 34.76
CA ARG A 214 -0.81 16.70 35.73
C ARG A 214 -0.30 18.06 36.21
N ASN A 215 -0.65 19.16 35.54
CA ASN A 215 -0.21 20.49 35.93
C ASN A 215 -1.14 21.23 36.90
N GLU A 216 -2.43 20.88 37.01
CA GLU A 216 -3.34 21.55 37.96
C GLU A 216 -3.27 20.97 39.38
N SER A 217 -2.94 19.67 39.53
CA SER A 217 -2.84 19.04 40.85
C SER A 217 -1.57 19.44 41.63
N ALA A 218 -0.53 19.94 40.95
CA ALA A 218 0.71 20.39 41.59
C ALA A 218 0.61 21.82 42.16
N THR A 219 -0.28 22.67 41.64
CA THR A 219 -0.40 24.07 42.06
C THR A 219 -1.25 24.22 43.34
N LEU A 220 -2.17 23.30 43.60
CA LEU A 220 -3.03 23.33 44.81
C LEU A 220 -2.33 22.85 46.09
N ALA A 221 -1.19 22.14 45.98
CA ALA A 221 -0.47 21.61 47.15
C ALA A 221 0.52 22.61 47.78
N ILE A 222 0.81 23.74 47.13
CA ILE A 222 1.86 24.68 47.58
C ILE A 222 1.29 25.80 48.47
N ASP A 223 -0.03 26.06 48.44
CA ASP A 223 -0.64 27.23 49.10
C ASP A 223 -1.06 27.00 50.58
N GLN A 224 -0.83 25.80 51.14
CA GLN A 224 -1.20 25.48 52.54
C GLN A 224 -0.05 25.48 53.56
N ALA A 225 1.20 25.77 53.16
CA ALA A 225 2.31 25.80 54.11
C ALA A 225 2.68 27.24 54.53
N LYS A 226 1.96 27.79 55.52
CA LYS A 226 2.45 28.97 56.28
C LYS A 226 3.49 28.54 57.34
N PRO A 227 4.58 29.29 57.53
CA PRO A 227 5.58 28.98 58.56
C PRO A 227 5.22 29.67 59.88
N GLY A 228 5.25 28.93 60.99
CA GLY A 228 4.95 29.49 62.32
C GLY A 228 5.41 28.59 63.48
N THR A 229 6.56 28.98 64.02
CA THR A 229 7.05 28.82 65.40
C THR A 229 7.35 27.42 65.95
N SER A 230 8.65 27.27 66.26
CA SER A 230 9.31 26.26 67.08
C SER A 230 8.75 26.21 68.50
N ASP A 231 8.57 25.01 69.05
CA ASP A 231 8.73 24.79 70.49
C ASP A 231 9.21 23.37 70.81
N VAL A 232 9.93 23.31 71.93
CA VAL A 232 10.92 22.33 72.35
C VAL A 232 10.31 21.23 73.25
N ALA A 233 11.03 20.11 73.36
CA ALA A 233 11.16 19.21 74.53
C ALA A 233 10.33 17.90 74.63
N MET A 234 11.13 16.83 74.79
CA MET A 234 11.17 15.86 75.90
C MET A 234 10.81 14.40 75.60
N VAL A 235 11.86 13.58 75.76
CA VAL A 235 11.91 12.14 76.01
C VAL A 235 11.20 11.82 77.32
N VAL A 236 10.36 10.78 77.34
CA VAL A 236 10.30 9.82 78.46
C VAL A 236 9.83 8.45 77.95
N ASP A 237 10.60 7.41 78.28
CA ASP A 237 10.21 6.00 78.26
C ASP A 237 8.96 5.73 79.12
N GLU A 238 8.13 4.76 78.73
CA GLU A 238 7.66 3.76 79.70
C GLU A 238 7.14 2.46 79.07
N GLU A 239 7.39 1.40 79.83
CA GLU A 239 7.15 -0.02 79.67
C GLU A 239 5.71 -0.50 79.32
N LYS A 240 5.69 -1.74 78.80
CA LYS A 240 4.81 -2.87 79.19
C LYS A 240 3.41 -3.05 78.56
N MET A 241 3.30 -4.16 77.81
CA MET A 241 2.65 -5.43 78.23
C MET A 241 1.47 -5.94 77.39
N SER A 242 1.59 -7.22 77.02
CA SER A 242 0.56 -8.19 76.57
C SER A 242 0.04 -7.97 75.15
N THR A 243 -0.03 -8.98 74.26
CA THR A 243 -0.12 -10.44 74.42
C THR A 243 0.60 -11.14 73.28
#